data_AF-A0A1I6WRW4-F1
#
_entry.id   AF-A0A1I6WRW4-F1
#
_cell.length_a   1.000
_cell.length_b   1.000
_cell.length_c   1.000
_cell.angle_alpha   90.00
_cell.angle_beta   90.00
_cell.angle_gamma   90.00
#
_symmetry.space_group_name_H-M   'P 1'
#
loop_
_entity.id
_entity.type
_entity.pdbx_description
1 polymer ?
#
loop_
_entity_poly.entity_id
_entity_poly.type
_entity_poly.pdbx_seq_one_letter_code
_entity_poly.pdbx_strand_id
1 'polypeptide(L)'
;MGRLGDAGPGRVFVDCAACKRSGRYTVASLIDRYGADTSTLDLLRHLTASCHYQRAPGAPPARKYEHLCLAAITLPPALKQIPPVPPGTPYTIEIWDRIGGKLELHLATIYPLTAAIAAFEAACLEWPTNEVTLRDRARIVRKRELPPRSATG
;
A
#
# COMPACT_ATOMS: atom_id res chain seq x y z
N MET A 1 14.49 6.13 10.55
CA MET A 1 13.52 7.18 10.92
C MET A 1 13.17 7.96 9.67
N GLY A 2 11.88 8.21 9.40
CA GLY A 2 11.45 8.91 8.17
C GLY A 2 11.89 10.37 8.14
N ARG A 3 12.08 10.90 6.93
CA ARG A 3 12.30 12.33 6.69
C ARG A 3 10.98 13.00 6.32
N LEU A 4 10.90 14.31 6.50
CA LEU A 4 9.73 15.08 6.10
C LEU A 4 9.47 15.00 4.58
N GLY A 5 10.52 14.95 3.77
CA GLY A 5 10.43 14.80 2.31
C GLY A 5 9.85 13.47 1.83
N ASP A 6 9.88 12.43 2.67
CA ASP A 6 9.30 11.12 2.34
C ASP A 6 7.77 11.10 2.53
N ALA A 7 7.22 12.10 3.21
CA ALA A 7 5.78 12.21 3.45
C ALA A 7 5.05 12.58 2.15
N GLY A 8 3.86 12.01 1.95
CA GLY A 8 3.02 12.39 0.81
C GLY A 8 2.57 13.85 0.87
N PRO A 9 2.06 14.41 -0.23
CA PRO A 9 1.44 15.73 -0.21
C PRO A 9 0.22 15.70 0.72
N GLY A 10 0.01 16.77 1.48
CA GLY A 10 -1.12 16.86 2.39
C GLY A 10 -0.84 17.67 3.63
N ARG A 11 -1.42 17.24 4.75
CA ARG A 11 -1.34 17.94 6.03
C ARG A 11 -0.77 17.07 7.12
N VAL A 12 0.09 17.69 7.92
CA VAL A 12 0.70 17.12 9.11
C VAL A 12 -0.09 17.60 10.31
N PHE A 13 -0.41 16.67 11.20
CA PHE A 13 -1.06 16.97 12.47
C PHE A 13 -0.08 16.77 13.61
N VAL A 14 -0.12 17.67 14.58
CA VAL A 14 0.60 17.54 15.84
C VAL A 14 -0.39 17.70 16.97
N ASP A 15 -0.34 16.79 17.92
CA ASP A 15 -1.14 16.83 19.15
C ASP A 15 -0.25 16.47 20.33
N CYS A 16 -0.46 17.11 21.48
CA CYS A 16 0.27 16.80 22.71
C CYS A 16 -0.70 16.60 23.86
N ALA A 17 -0.75 15.38 24.39
CA ALA A 17 -1.66 15.05 25.49
C ALA A 17 -1.31 15.76 26.80
N ALA A 18 -0.03 16.14 26.99
CA ALA A 18 0.47 16.78 28.21
C ALA A 18 0.11 18.27 28.29
N CYS A 19 0.45 19.07 27.25
CA CYS A 19 0.16 20.51 27.23
C CYS A 19 -1.11 20.88 26.45
N LYS A 20 -1.86 19.89 25.94
CA LYS A 20 -3.09 20.05 25.14
C LYS A 20 -2.94 20.87 23.86
N ARG A 21 -1.72 21.10 23.38
CA ARG A 21 -1.47 21.73 22.08
C ARG A 21 -2.00 20.84 20.96
N SER A 22 -2.61 21.46 19.96
CA SER A 22 -2.86 20.87 18.65
C SER A 22 -2.39 21.83 17.55
N GLY A 23 -1.96 21.29 16.42
CA GLY A 23 -1.47 22.04 15.28
C GLY A 23 -1.69 21.29 13.97
N ARG A 24 -1.98 22.03 12.89
CA ARG A 24 -2.23 21.49 11.56
C ARG A 24 -1.45 22.30 10.54
N TYR A 25 -0.51 21.65 9.87
CA TYR A 25 0.43 22.29 8.94
C TYR A 25 0.36 21.61 7.59
N THR A 26 0.73 22.32 6.52
CA THR A 26 0.90 21.66 5.21
C THR A 26 2.31 21.09 5.12
N VAL A 27 2.47 19.95 4.46
CA VAL A 27 3.82 19.37 4.22
C VAL A 27 4.70 20.38 3.50
N ALA A 28 4.17 21.07 2.48
CA ALA A 28 4.87 22.12 1.75
C ALA A 28 5.40 23.24 2.68
N SER A 29 4.57 23.78 3.57
CA SER A 29 5.00 24.82 4.52
C SER A 29 6.06 24.36 5.51
N LEU A 30 6.04 23.08 5.89
CA LEU A 30 7.05 22.53 6.80
C LEU A 30 8.37 22.26 6.08
N ILE A 31 8.32 21.81 4.82
CA ILE A 31 9.51 21.64 3.97
C ILE A 31 10.16 22.99 3.69
N ASP A 32 9.38 24.01 3.36
CA ASP A 32 9.88 25.36 3.12
C ASP A 32 10.60 25.94 4.35
N ARG A 33 10.06 25.68 5.55
CA ARG A 33 10.61 26.21 6.80
C ARG A 33 11.78 25.40 7.38
N TYR A 34 11.72 24.08 7.32
CA TYR A 34 12.68 23.19 8.02
C TYR A 34 13.53 22.35 7.07
N GLY A 35 13.27 22.39 5.77
CA GLY A 35 13.93 21.54 4.77
C GLY A 35 13.32 20.15 4.66
N ALA A 36 13.43 19.55 3.47
CA ALA A 36 12.92 18.21 3.19
C ALA A 36 13.68 17.10 3.95
N ASP A 37 14.96 17.32 4.24
CA ASP A 37 15.82 16.34 4.92
C ASP A 37 15.64 16.29 6.43
N THR A 38 14.83 17.19 7.01
CA THR A 38 14.56 17.20 8.44
C THR A 38 13.89 15.90 8.87
N SER A 39 14.42 15.28 9.92
CA SER A 39 13.86 14.06 10.49
C SER A 39 12.49 14.33 11.11
N THR A 40 11.58 13.36 11.09
CA THR A 40 10.27 13.49 11.77
C THR A 40 10.42 13.86 13.24
N LEU A 41 11.47 13.38 13.90
CA LEU A 41 11.73 13.63 15.31
C LEU A 41 12.23 15.05 15.58
N ASP A 42 13.11 15.58 14.73
CA ASP A 42 13.57 16.97 14.84
C ASP A 42 12.47 17.95 14.47
N LEU A 43 11.63 17.60 13.48
CA LEU A 43 10.42 18.34 13.18
C LEU A 43 9.48 18.40 14.39
N LEU A 44 9.21 17.26 15.05
CA LEU A 44 8.41 17.23 16.25
C LEU A 44 9.01 18.10 17.35
N ARG A 45 10.35 18.07 17.52
CA ARG A 45 11.05 18.94 18.49
C ARG A 45 10.88 20.42 18.17
N HIS A 46 11.00 20.82 16.91
CA HIS A 46 10.80 22.21 16.50
C HIS A 46 9.35 22.67 16.71
N LEU A 47 8.36 21.85 16.35
CA LEU A 47 6.94 22.19 16.51
C LEU A 47 6.49 22.22 17.98
N THR A 48 7.23 21.52 18.85
CA THR A 48 6.98 21.47 20.29
C THR A 48 7.95 22.31 21.11
N ALA A 49 8.81 23.13 20.48
CA ALA A 49 9.84 23.95 21.14
C ALA A 49 9.34 24.78 22.34
N SER A 50 8.09 25.21 22.32
CA SER A 50 7.46 25.98 23.40
C SER A 50 6.69 25.13 24.42
N CYS A 51 6.80 23.81 24.36
CA CYS A 51 6.16 22.90 25.32
C CYS A 51 7.03 22.82 26.56
N HIS A 52 6.49 23.23 27.71
CA HIS A 52 7.20 23.18 28.99
C HIS A 52 7.68 21.77 29.38
N TYR A 53 7.01 20.73 28.89
CA TYR A 53 7.39 19.33 29.17
C TYR A 53 8.41 18.75 28.19
N GLN A 54 8.91 19.55 27.23
CA GLN A 54 9.92 19.10 26.29
C GLN A 54 11.30 19.08 26.94
N ARG A 55 12.07 18.02 26.66
CA ARG A 55 13.45 17.90 27.12
C ARG A 55 14.42 18.31 26.03
N ALA A 56 15.53 18.92 26.44
CA ALA A 56 16.66 19.18 25.56
C ALA A 56 17.24 17.86 25.02
N PRO A 57 17.79 17.86 23.79
CA PRO A 57 18.57 16.74 23.29
C PRO A 57 19.70 16.36 24.26
N GLY A 58 19.82 15.08 24.61
CA GLY A 58 20.85 14.59 25.54
C GLY A 58 20.56 14.82 27.03
N ALA A 59 19.39 15.35 27.39
CA ALA A 59 18.99 15.42 28.79
C ALA A 59 19.00 14.01 29.44
N PRO A 60 19.33 13.91 30.74
CA PRO A 60 19.32 12.63 31.45
C PRO A 60 17.94 11.96 31.38
N PRO A 61 17.80 10.67 31.69
CA PRO A 61 16.51 9.99 31.70
C PRO A 61 15.50 10.68 32.62
N ALA A 62 14.22 10.59 32.27
CA ALA A 62 13.16 11.13 33.09
C ALA A 62 13.05 10.40 34.43
N ARG A 63 12.77 11.15 35.50
CA ARG A 63 12.45 10.54 36.80
C ARG A 63 11.06 9.91 36.76
N LYS A 64 10.80 8.95 37.65
CA LYS A 64 9.55 8.16 37.72
C LYS A 64 8.26 8.99 37.69
N TYR A 65 8.27 10.20 38.25
CA TYR A 65 7.10 11.08 38.37
C TYR A 65 7.27 12.40 37.61
N GLU A 66 8.22 12.46 36.68
CA GLU A 66 8.45 13.67 35.89
C GLU A 66 7.47 13.72 34.71
N HIS A 67 6.84 14.88 34.51
CA HIS A 67 5.92 15.07 33.40
C HIS A 67 6.69 15.30 32.09
N LEU A 68 6.36 14.52 31.05
CA LEU A 68 7.02 14.56 29.75
C LEU A 68 6.10 15.06 28.64
N CYS A 69 6.70 15.64 27.60
CA CYS A 69 5.97 15.96 26.39
C CYS A 69 5.51 14.67 25.73
N LEU A 70 4.19 14.51 25.63
CA LEU A 70 3.53 13.39 24.97
C LEU A 70 3.02 13.81 23.59
N ALA A 71 3.85 14.55 22.84
CA ALA A 71 3.48 15.01 21.53
C ALA A 71 3.63 13.89 20.50
N ALA A 72 2.61 13.74 19.66
CA ALA A 72 2.62 12.88 18.50
C ALA A 72 2.55 13.72 17.23
N ILE A 73 3.16 13.21 16.17
CA ILE A 73 3.06 13.78 14.82
C ILE A 73 2.47 12.71 13.90
N THR A 74 1.43 13.10 13.18
CA THR A 74 0.83 12.26 12.15
C THR A 74 1.16 12.86 10.80
N LEU A 75 2.02 12.17 10.06
CA LEU A 75 2.40 12.51 8.70
C LEU A 75 1.43 11.85 7.71
N PRO A 76 1.12 12.50 6.57
CA PRO A 76 0.42 11.82 5.49
C PRO A 76 1.27 10.64 4.98
N PRO A 77 0.64 9.53 4.56
CA PRO A 77 1.37 8.38 4.04
C PRO A 77 2.22 8.80 2.84
N ALA A 78 3.42 8.22 2.74
CA ALA A 78 4.28 8.40 1.59
C ALA A 78 3.50 8.08 0.31
N LEU A 79 3.75 8.86 -0.76
CA LEU A 79 3.15 8.56 -2.05
C LEU A 79 3.66 7.19 -2.48
N LYS A 80 2.80 6.18 -2.46
CA LYS A 80 3.15 4.88 -3.05
C LYS A 80 3.37 5.16 -4.53
N GLN A 81 4.60 4.97 -5.01
CA GLN A 81 4.87 4.87 -6.43
C GLN A 81 4.18 3.60 -6.91
N ILE A 82 2.94 3.74 -7.33
CA ILE A 82 2.27 2.68 -8.08
C ILE A 82 2.98 2.70 -9.44
N PRO A 83 3.67 1.62 -9.84
CA PRO A 83 4.27 1.57 -11.15
C PRO A 83 3.18 1.90 -12.17
N PRO A 84 3.48 2.76 -13.17
CA PRO A 84 2.48 3.13 -14.16
C PRO A 84 1.92 1.84 -14.76
N VAL A 85 0.60 1.74 -14.77
CA VAL A 85 -0.09 0.63 -15.41
C VAL A 85 0.39 0.57 -16.86
N PRO A 86 0.91 -0.57 -17.34
CA PRO A 86 1.41 -0.66 -18.71
C PRO A 86 0.32 -0.21 -19.70
N PRO A 87 0.66 0.54 -20.75
CA PRO A 87 -0.33 0.93 -21.74
C PRO A 87 -0.86 -0.33 -22.45
N GLY A 88 -2.17 -0.40 -22.63
CA GLY A 88 -2.85 -1.50 -23.32
C GLY A 88 -4.06 -2.03 -22.56
N THR A 89 -4.69 -3.07 -23.11
CA THR A 89 -5.74 -3.79 -22.41
C THR A 89 -5.13 -5.05 -21.81
N PRO A 90 -5.26 -5.29 -20.50
CA PRO A 90 -4.74 -6.50 -19.89
C PRO A 90 -5.60 -7.71 -20.23
N TYR A 91 -4.94 -8.87 -20.21
CA TYR A 91 -5.60 -10.16 -20.23
C TYR A 91 -5.77 -10.70 -18.81
N THR A 92 -6.88 -11.37 -18.55
CA THR A 92 -7.16 -12.01 -17.25
C THR A 92 -7.11 -13.52 -17.41
N ILE A 93 -6.55 -14.19 -16.41
CA ILE A 93 -6.59 -15.66 -16.30
C ILE A 93 -7.50 -15.99 -15.14
N GLU A 94 -8.53 -16.77 -15.43
CA GLU A 94 -9.62 -17.08 -14.52
C GLU A 94 -9.80 -18.60 -14.45
N ILE A 95 -9.97 -19.09 -13.22
CA ILE A 95 -10.25 -20.50 -12.93
C ILE A 95 -11.69 -20.59 -12.47
N TRP A 96 -12.42 -21.52 -13.07
CA TRP A 96 -13.84 -21.74 -12.86
C TRP A 96 -14.06 -23.06 -12.16
N ASP A 97 -15.06 -23.08 -11.28
CA ASP A 97 -15.51 -24.29 -10.61
C ASP A 97 -16.05 -25.29 -11.65
N ARG A 98 -15.72 -26.57 -11.43
CA ARG A 98 -16.10 -27.71 -12.25
C ARG A 98 -17.60 -27.99 -12.25
N ILE A 99 -18.32 -27.60 -11.19
CA ILE A 99 -19.71 -28.01 -10.97
C ILE A 99 -20.70 -26.90 -11.33
N GLY A 100 -20.41 -25.66 -10.93
CA GLY A 100 -21.38 -24.57 -10.99
C GLY A 100 -21.17 -23.52 -12.08
N GLY A 101 -20.11 -23.61 -12.90
CA GLY A 101 -19.80 -22.56 -13.89
C GLY A 101 -19.55 -21.19 -13.26
N LYS A 102 -19.15 -21.17 -11.98
CA LYS A 102 -18.86 -19.97 -11.20
C LYS A 102 -17.36 -19.69 -11.23
N LEU A 103 -16.99 -18.41 -11.31
CA LEU A 103 -15.61 -17.99 -11.14
C LEU A 103 -15.14 -18.34 -9.72
N GLU A 104 -14.13 -19.20 -9.64
CA GLU A 104 -13.53 -19.65 -8.39
C GLU A 104 -12.36 -18.74 -8.01
N LEU A 105 -11.52 -18.40 -8.99
CA LEU A 105 -10.31 -17.61 -8.77
C LEU A 105 -9.95 -16.75 -9.97
N HIS A 106 -9.70 -15.46 -9.71
CA HIS A 106 -8.96 -14.58 -10.62
C HIS A 106 -7.46 -14.77 -10.36
N LEU A 107 -6.78 -15.52 -11.24
CA LEU A 107 -5.40 -15.93 -11.03
C LEU A 107 -4.41 -14.78 -11.32
N ALA A 108 -4.59 -14.08 -12.44
CA ALA A 108 -3.61 -13.08 -12.88
C ALA A 108 -4.21 -12.03 -13.82
N THR A 109 -3.54 -10.88 -13.87
CA THR A 109 -3.76 -9.80 -14.85
C THR A 109 -2.44 -9.48 -15.54
N ILE A 110 -2.34 -9.75 -16.84
CA ILE A 110 -1.08 -9.71 -17.60
C ILE A 110 -1.28 -8.90 -18.89
N TYR A 111 -0.41 -7.93 -19.16
CA TYR A 111 -0.55 -7.02 -20.31
C TYR A 111 -0.08 -7.61 -21.65
N PRO A 112 1.15 -8.13 -21.79
CA PRO A 112 1.55 -8.70 -23.06
C PRO A 112 0.86 -10.05 -23.30
N LEU A 113 0.18 -10.18 -24.44
CA LEU A 113 -0.57 -11.39 -24.83
C LEU A 113 0.32 -12.64 -24.77
N THR A 114 1.57 -12.54 -25.18
CA THR A 114 2.52 -13.67 -25.18
C THR A 114 2.78 -14.19 -23.76
N ALA A 115 2.98 -13.30 -22.79
CA ALA A 115 3.12 -13.69 -21.39
C ALA A 115 1.80 -14.23 -20.82
N ALA A 116 0.67 -13.65 -21.21
CA ALA A 116 -0.64 -14.12 -20.78
C ALA A 116 -0.95 -15.53 -21.30
N ILE A 117 -0.54 -15.86 -22.53
CA ILE A 117 -0.64 -17.21 -23.10
C ILE A 117 0.26 -18.19 -22.33
N ALA A 118 1.51 -17.83 -22.07
CA ALA A 118 2.43 -18.71 -21.33
C ALA A 118 1.92 -19.00 -19.90
N ALA A 119 1.42 -17.97 -19.21
CA ALA A 119 0.83 -18.13 -17.89
C ALA A 119 -0.49 -18.94 -17.94
N PHE A 120 -1.30 -18.78 -18.99
CA PHE A 120 -2.49 -19.60 -19.19
C PHE A 120 -2.14 -21.08 -19.39
N GLU A 121 -1.12 -21.38 -20.19
CA GLU A 121 -0.65 -22.75 -20.42
C GLU A 121 -0.11 -23.37 -19.12
N ALA A 122 0.67 -22.62 -18.34
CA ALA A 122 1.11 -23.04 -17.01
C ALA A 122 -0.06 -23.29 -16.06
N ALA A 123 -1.07 -22.41 -16.06
CA ALA A 123 -2.27 -22.59 -15.25
C ALA A 123 -3.08 -23.84 -15.68
N CYS A 124 -3.12 -24.17 -16.97
CA CYS A 124 -3.77 -25.40 -17.42
C CYS A 124 -3.08 -26.66 -16.87
N LEU A 125 -1.76 -26.64 -16.71
CA LEU A 125 -1.00 -27.76 -16.15
C LEU A 125 -1.19 -27.87 -14.63
N GLU A 126 -1.17 -26.75 -13.92
CA GLU A 126 -1.30 -26.69 -12.46
C GLU A 126 -2.73 -26.99 -11.98
N TRP A 127 -3.75 -26.62 -12.76
CA TRP A 127 -5.15 -26.91 -12.48
C TRP A 127 -5.74 -27.88 -13.52
N PRO A 128 -5.33 -29.16 -13.51
CA PRO A 128 -5.69 -30.15 -14.53
C PRO A 128 -7.19 -30.46 -14.59
N THR A 129 -7.93 -30.19 -13.51
CA THR A 129 -9.35 -30.58 -13.35
C THR A 129 -10.34 -29.42 -13.44
N ASN A 130 -9.84 -28.19 -13.59
CA ASN A 130 -10.68 -26.99 -13.58
C ASN A 130 -10.77 -26.41 -14.98
N GLU A 131 -11.88 -25.70 -15.22
CA GLU A 131 -11.98 -24.88 -16.42
C GLU A 131 -11.11 -23.64 -16.21
N VAL A 132 -10.21 -23.39 -17.16
CA VAL A 132 -9.32 -22.22 -17.16
C VAL A 132 -9.63 -21.41 -18.39
N THR A 133 -9.82 -20.10 -18.23
CA THR A 133 -10.04 -19.16 -19.34
C THR A 133 -9.02 -18.04 -19.31
N LEU A 134 -8.48 -17.72 -20.48
CA LEU A 134 -7.77 -16.49 -20.78
C LEU A 134 -8.75 -15.52 -21.44
N ARG A 135 -8.93 -14.33 -20.88
CA ARG A 135 -9.91 -13.34 -21.36
C ARG A 135 -9.25 -12.02 -21.70
N ASP A 136 -9.84 -11.36 -22.70
CA ASP A 136 -9.69 -9.94 -22.98
C ASP A 136 -11.00 -9.27 -22.56
N ARG A 137 -11.00 -8.65 -21.37
CA ARG A 137 -12.21 -8.15 -20.71
C ARG A 137 -13.30 -9.25 -20.63
N ALA A 138 -14.45 -9.01 -21.26
CA ALA A 138 -15.57 -9.93 -21.30
C ALA A 138 -15.38 -11.05 -22.35
N ARG A 139 -14.42 -10.95 -23.27
CA ARG A 139 -14.24 -11.92 -24.36
C ARG A 139 -13.28 -13.03 -23.92
N ILE A 140 -13.68 -14.28 -24.09
CA ILE A 140 -12.78 -15.43 -23.95
C ILE A 140 -11.86 -15.47 -25.17
N VAL A 141 -10.55 -15.35 -24.95
CA VAL A 141 -9.50 -15.45 -25.97
C VAL A 141 -9.05 -16.89 -26.12
N ARG A 142 -8.85 -17.59 -24.99
CA ARG A 142 -8.62 -19.03 -24.94
C ARG A 142 -9.39 -19.64 -23.79
N LYS A 143 -9.84 -20.86 -23.98
CA LYS A 143 -10.48 -21.66 -22.96
C LYS A 143 -9.93 -23.06 -23.06
N ARG A 144 -9.62 -23.66 -21.91
CA ARG A 144 -9.37 -25.08 -21.85
C ARG A 144 -10.70 -25.82 -21.76
N GLU A 145 -10.90 -26.76 -22.66
CA GLU A 145 -11.99 -27.72 -22.54
C GLU A 145 -11.64 -28.76 -21.47
N LEU A 146 -12.57 -28.98 -20.55
CA LEU A 146 -12.47 -30.06 -19.56
C LEU A 146 -12.54 -31.41 -20.29
N PRO A 147 -11.80 -32.44 -19.85
CA PRO A 147 -12.06 -33.80 -20.30
C PRO A 147 -13.53 -34.14 -20.05
N PRO A 148 -14.20 -34.87 -20.97
CA PRO A 148 -15.58 -35.28 -20.78
C PRO A 148 -15.71 -36.00 -19.43
N ARG A 149 -16.75 -35.67 -18.66
CA ARG A 149 -17.08 -36.40 -17.44
C ARG A 149 -17.21 -37.87 -17.83
N SER A 150 -16.30 -38.72 -17.35
CA SER A 150 -16.55 -40.15 -17.32
C SER A 150 -17.86 -40.34 -16.57
N ALA A 151 -18.90 -40.75 -17.28
CA ALA A 151 -20.16 -41.16 -16.69
C ALA A 151 -19.88 -42.46 -15.92
N THR A 152 -19.45 -42.33 -14.67
CA THR A 152 -19.45 -43.46 -13.75
C THR A 152 -20.89 -43.65 -13.31
N GLY A 153 -21.50 -44.74 -13.79
CA GLY A 153 -22.82 -45.20 -13.37
C GLY A 153 -22.82 -45.81 -11.97
#